data_AF-X1I144-F1
#
_entry.id   AF-X1I144-F1
#
_cell.length_a   1.000
_cell.length_b   1.000
_cell.length_c   1.000
_cell.angle_alpha   90.00
_cell.angle_beta   90.00
_cell.angle_gamma   90.00
#
_symmetry.space_group_name_H-M   'P 1'
#
loop_
_entity.id
_entity.type
_entity.pdbx_description
1 polymer ?
#
loop_
_entity_poly.entity_id
_entity_poly.type
_entity_poly.pdbx_seq_one_letter_code
_entity_poly.pdbx_strand_id
1 'polypeptide(L)'
;MELEKAQAIANNILRILEPACQRVTIAGSTRRRKPYPHDIELLCIPKYVDGIDMLDAKIQTMIHFDMLGYRLNKLGSKVYGPKNKLLVHLPSGIGVDIFSTTAECWPVALVVRTGGERTNKEIAFRAIERGMRFHAYGRGFTRADGSELICQSEADVFRAVGLAEREPWERR
;
A
#
# COMPACT_ATOMS: atom_id res chain seq x y z
N MET A 1 11.24 13.53 5.77
CA MET A 1 10.38 14.37 6.64
C MET A 1 10.35 13.73 8.03
N GLU A 2 10.32 14.48 9.13
CA GLU A 2 10.14 13.89 10.47
C GLU A 2 8.88 13.03 10.55
N LEU A 3 8.95 11.90 11.25
CA LEU A 3 7.86 10.94 11.37
C LEU A 3 6.54 11.59 11.83
N GLU A 4 6.57 12.45 12.84
CA GLU A 4 5.37 13.10 13.37
C GLU A 4 4.67 13.98 12.31
N LYS A 5 5.46 14.72 11.52
CA LYS A 5 4.93 15.54 10.41
C LYS A 5 4.34 14.67 9.32
N ALA A 6 5.02 13.59 8.94
CA ALA A 6 4.53 12.65 7.95
C ALA A 6 3.23 11.95 8.42
N GLN A 7 3.15 11.58 9.70
CA GLN A 7 1.96 11.00 10.31
C GLN A 7 0.78 11.98 10.33
N ALA A 8 1.02 13.25 10.68
CA ALA A 8 -0.04 14.27 10.67
C ALA A 8 -0.65 14.44 9.27
N ILE A 9 0.19 14.53 8.24
CA ILE A 9 -0.27 14.63 6.84
C ILE A 9 -1.00 13.34 6.43
N ALA A 10 -0.43 12.17 6.73
CA ALA A 10 -1.02 10.88 6.39
C ALA A 10 -2.39 10.67 7.05
N ASN A 11 -2.54 11.04 8.32
CA ASN A 11 -3.80 10.96 9.05
C ASN A 11 -4.85 11.93 8.51
N ASN A 12 -4.45 13.13 8.10
CA ASN A 12 -5.37 14.08 7.45
C ASN A 12 -5.90 13.51 6.13
N ILE A 13 -5.00 13.06 5.25
CA ILE A 13 -5.38 12.44 3.97
C ILE A 13 -6.26 11.21 4.20
N LEU A 14 -5.89 10.33 5.14
CA LEU A 14 -6.67 9.14 5.49
C LEU A 14 -8.10 9.51 5.88
N ARG A 15 -8.29 10.51 6.74
CA ARG A 15 -9.62 10.96 7.20
C ARG A 15 -10.48 11.48 6.04
N ILE A 16 -9.89 12.17 5.08
CA ILE A 16 -10.59 12.68 3.89
C ILE A 16 -11.01 11.53 2.96
N LEU A 17 -10.17 10.50 2.82
CA LEU A 17 -10.40 9.37 1.93
C LEU A 17 -11.30 8.28 2.54
N GLU A 18 -11.35 8.16 3.87
CA GLU A 18 -12.09 7.12 4.58
C GLU A 18 -13.56 6.97 4.14
N PRO A 19 -14.35 8.05 3.96
CA PRO A 19 -15.73 7.91 3.48
C PRO A 19 -15.83 7.27 2.08
N ALA A 20 -14.81 7.46 1.23
CA ALA A 20 -14.73 6.95 -0.13
C ALA A 20 -14.13 5.54 -0.24
N CYS A 21 -13.74 4.93 0.88
CA CYS A 21 -13.16 3.60 0.94
C CYS A 21 -14.02 2.65 1.77
N GLN A 22 -14.04 1.37 1.41
CA GLN A 22 -14.51 0.31 2.30
C GLN A 22 -13.51 0.12 3.43
N ARG A 23 -12.21 0.29 3.13
CA ARG A 23 -11.11 0.23 4.08
C ARG A 23 -9.95 1.10 3.60
N VAL A 24 -9.29 1.81 4.50
CA VAL A 24 -8.07 2.56 4.22
C VAL A 24 -7.12 2.46 5.41
N THR A 25 -5.81 2.37 5.15
CA THR A 25 -4.79 2.41 6.20
C THR A 25 -3.52 3.07 5.71
N ILE A 26 -2.76 3.63 6.65
CA ILE A 26 -1.38 4.04 6.43
C ILE A 26 -0.49 2.80 6.32
N ALA A 27 0.37 2.78 5.31
CA ALA A 27 1.34 1.74 5.03
C ALA A 27 2.76 2.35 4.96
N GLY A 28 3.66 1.72 4.20
CA GLY A 28 4.98 2.25 3.93
C GLY A 28 5.81 2.52 5.17
N SER A 29 6.79 3.40 5.01
CA SER A 29 7.76 3.73 6.05
C SER A 29 7.15 4.43 7.26
N THR A 30 6.03 5.13 7.08
CA THR A 30 5.23 5.73 8.16
C THR A 30 4.64 4.67 9.08
N ARG A 31 4.04 3.59 8.53
CA ARG A 31 3.55 2.46 9.35
C ARG A 31 4.69 1.73 10.06
N ARG A 32 5.87 1.66 9.44
CA ARG A 32 7.09 1.09 10.06
C ARG A 32 7.77 2.02 11.07
N ARG A 33 7.23 3.22 11.31
CA ARG A 33 7.77 4.21 12.25
C ARG A 33 9.24 4.57 11.96
N LYS A 34 9.64 4.63 10.69
CA LYS A 34 10.96 5.17 10.35
C LYS A 34 11.03 6.63 10.80
N PRO A 35 12.15 7.11 11.38
CA PRO A 35 12.26 8.49 11.85
C PRO A 35 12.09 9.50 10.71
N TYR A 36 12.50 9.12 9.49
CA TYR A 36 12.45 9.98 8.31
C TYR A 36 11.75 9.32 7.12
N PRO A 37 10.40 9.27 7.07
CA PRO A 37 9.69 8.85 5.87
C PRO A 37 10.02 9.76 4.67
N HIS A 38 10.21 9.14 3.50
CA HIS A 38 10.45 9.83 2.23
C HIS A 38 9.15 10.14 1.48
N ASP A 39 8.14 9.32 1.71
CA ASP A 39 6.80 9.37 1.13
C ASP A 39 5.76 8.92 2.16
N ILE A 40 4.50 9.20 1.84
CA ILE A 40 3.34 8.68 2.54
C ILE A 40 2.71 7.62 1.66
N GLU A 41 2.46 6.44 2.21
CA GLU A 41 1.75 5.38 1.52
C GLU A 41 0.40 5.09 2.18
N LEU A 42 -0.64 4.99 1.37
CA LEU A 42 -1.97 4.57 1.78
C LEU A 42 -2.40 3.34 0.98
N LEU A 43 -2.93 2.33 1.68
CA LEU A 43 -3.58 1.18 1.06
C LEU A 43 -5.08 1.27 1.25
N CYS A 44 -5.83 1.15 0.17
CA CYS A 44 -7.26 1.38 0.10
C CYS A 44 -8.01 0.22 -0.56
N ILE A 45 -9.23 -0.05 -0.10
CA ILE A 45 -10.26 -0.75 -0.86
C ILE A 45 -11.28 0.32 -1.25
N PRO A 46 -11.35 0.72 -2.53
CA PRO A 46 -12.28 1.76 -2.97
C PRO A 46 -13.75 1.35 -2.79
N LYS A 47 -14.63 2.31 -2.51
CA LYS A 47 -16.07 2.13 -2.71
C LYS A 47 -16.43 2.42 -4.16
N TYR A 48 -17.37 1.65 -4.69
CA TYR A 48 -18.01 1.91 -5.97
C TYR A 48 -19.49 2.17 -5.76
N VAL A 49 -19.99 3.28 -6.29
CA VAL A 49 -21.42 3.65 -6.27
C VAL A 49 -21.85 3.85 -7.70
N ASP A 50 -22.82 3.07 -8.18
CA ASP A 50 -23.29 3.08 -9.57
C ASP A 50 -22.15 2.96 -10.61
N GLY A 51 -21.14 2.14 -10.30
CA GLY A 51 -19.97 1.92 -11.15
C GLY A 51 -18.86 2.98 -11.04
N ILE A 52 -19.04 4.04 -10.24
CA ILE A 52 -18.09 5.14 -10.07
C ILE A 52 -17.10 4.82 -8.95
N ASP A 53 -15.80 4.92 -9.22
CA ASP A 53 -14.72 4.85 -8.21
C ASP A 53 -14.76 6.09 -7.31
N MET A 54 -15.33 5.94 -6.11
CA MET A 54 -15.49 7.06 -5.18
C MET A 54 -14.14 7.54 -4.62
N LEU A 55 -13.14 6.65 -4.53
CA LEU A 55 -11.79 7.02 -4.09
C LEU A 55 -11.15 7.95 -5.14
N ASP A 56 -11.25 7.59 -6.42
CA ASP A 56 -10.72 8.43 -7.50
C ASP A 56 -11.41 9.80 -7.52
N ALA A 57 -12.75 9.85 -7.46
CA ALA A 57 -13.50 11.09 -7.40
C ALA A 57 -13.09 11.98 -6.21
N LYS A 58 -12.84 11.37 -5.04
CA LYS A 58 -12.35 12.09 -3.85
C LYS A 58 -10.94 12.64 -4.06
N ILE A 59 -10.04 11.85 -4.67
CA ILE A 59 -8.69 12.31 -5.01
C ILE A 59 -8.73 13.46 -6.01
N GLN A 60 -9.58 13.40 -7.05
CA GLN A 60 -9.75 14.52 -7.98
C GLN A 60 -10.21 15.80 -7.26
N THR A 61 -11.10 15.67 -6.26
CA THR A 61 -11.52 16.80 -5.43
C THR A 61 -10.33 17.39 -4.65
N MET A 62 -9.49 16.54 -4.05
CA MET A 62 -8.28 16.99 -3.34
C MET A 62 -7.26 17.66 -4.28
N ILE A 63 -7.18 17.21 -5.53
CA ILE A 63 -6.35 17.85 -6.55
C ILE A 63 -6.92 19.23 -6.93
N HIS A 64 -8.24 19.33 -7.12
CA HIS A 64 -8.92 20.58 -7.45
C HIS A 64 -8.72 21.67 -6.38
N PHE A 65 -8.62 21.30 -5.11
CA PHE A 65 -8.35 22.22 -4.00
C PHE A 65 -6.87 22.39 -3.66
N ASP A 66 -5.95 22.03 -4.57
CA ASP A 66 -4.50 22.15 -4.39
C ASP A 66 -3.96 21.47 -3.12
N MET A 67 -4.63 20.43 -2.62
CA MET A 67 -4.11 19.62 -1.52
C MET A 67 -3.14 18.56 -2.05
N LEU A 68 -3.46 17.96 -3.20
CA LEU A 68 -2.64 16.96 -3.89
C LEU A 68 -2.32 17.44 -5.31
N GLY A 69 -1.16 17.04 -5.82
CA GLY A 69 -0.76 17.23 -7.21
C GLY A 69 -0.28 15.92 -7.83
N TYR A 70 -0.26 15.85 -9.17
CA TYR A 70 0.29 14.69 -9.85
C TYR A 70 1.81 14.62 -9.71
N ARG A 71 2.32 13.43 -9.39
CA ARG A 71 3.76 13.17 -9.47
C ARG A 71 4.13 12.79 -10.90
N LEU A 72 5.12 13.47 -11.46
CA LEU A 72 5.67 13.17 -12.79
C LEU A 72 6.85 12.22 -12.68
N ASN A 73 6.96 11.28 -13.62
CA ASN A 73 8.15 10.44 -13.77
C ASN A 73 9.27 11.21 -14.49
N LYS A 74 10.43 10.56 -14.69
CA LYS A 74 11.58 11.16 -15.40
C LYS A 74 11.29 11.60 -16.84
N LEU A 75 10.22 11.07 -17.46
CA LEU A 75 9.76 11.41 -18.80
C LEU A 75 8.66 12.49 -18.79
N GLY A 76 8.38 13.10 -17.63
CA GLY A 76 7.33 14.12 -17.48
C GLY A 76 5.90 13.55 -17.49
N SER A 77 5.72 12.23 -17.52
CA SER A 77 4.39 11.61 -17.52
C SER A 77 3.86 11.41 -16.11
N LYS A 78 2.56 11.63 -15.92
CA LYS A 78 1.86 11.34 -14.65
C LYS A 78 1.90 9.85 -14.35
N VAL A 79 2.17 9.47 -13.10
CA VAL A 79 2.05 8.08 -12.66
C VAL A 79 0.73 7.89 -11.92
N TYR A 80 -0.35 7.81 -12.69
CA TYR A 80 -1.70 7.75 -12.16
C TYR A 80 -2.54 6.75 -12.94
N GLY A 81 -3.07 5.75 -12.25
CA GLY A 81 -3.91 4.72 -12.83
C GLY A 81 -4.85 4.06 -11.81
N PRO A 82 -5.63 3.06 -12.22
CA PRO A 82 -6.69 2.48 -11.40
C PRO A 82 -6.19 1.96 -10.05
N LYS A 83 -5.04 1.26 -10.05
CA LYS A 83 -4.46 0.65 -8.84
C LYS A 83 -3.39 1.49 -8.15
N ASN A 84 -2.65 2.30 -8.90
CA ASN A 84 -1.50 3.04 -8.41
C ASN A 84 -1.69 4.52 -8.72
N LYS A 85 -1.84 5.35 -7.69
CA LYS A 85 -2.06 6.79 -7.79
C LYS A 85 -0.93 7.51 -7.06
N LEU A 86 0.11 7.90 -7.81
CA LEU A 86 1.31 8.53 -7.26
C LEU A 86 1.18 10.04 -7.37
N LEU A 87 1.13 10.68 -6.22
CA LEU A 87 0.81 12.09 -6.04
C LEU A 87 1.89 12.77 -5.20
N VAL A 88 1.72 14.06 -4.99
CA VAL A 88 2.49 14.87 -4.07
C VAL A 88 1.53 15.69 -3.22
N HIS A 89 1.79 15.80 -1.92
CA HIS A 89 1.09 16.75 -1.07
C HIS A 89 1.66 18.14 -1.32
N LEU A 90 0.90 19.01 -1.98
CA LEU A 90 1.41 20.29 -2.47
C LEU A 90 1.96 21.21 -1.37
N PRO A 91 1.31 21.36 -0.19
CA PRO A 91 1.83 22.24 0.85
C PRO A 91 3.20 21.84 1.42
N SER A 92 3.54 20.54 1.41
CA SER A 92 4.79 20.06 2.01
C SER A 92 5.79 19.45 1.03
N GLY A 93 5.39 19.26 -0.23
CA GLY A 93 6.20 18.61 -1.27
C GLY A 93 6.48 17.11 -1.06
N ILE A 94 5.88 16.45 -0.07
CA ILE A 94 6.13 15.02 0.18
C ILE A 94 5.34 14.16 -0.81
N GLY A 95 5.94 13.08 -1.31
CA GLY A 95 5.23 12.11 -2.13
C GLY A 95 4.06 11.47 -1.37
N VAL A 96 2.94 11.26 -2.04
CA VAL A 96 1.76 10.57 -1.52
C VAL A 96 1.36 9.49 -2.51
N ASP A 97 1.55 8.23 -2.13
CA ASP A 97 1.28 7.09 -2.97
C ASP A 97 0.06 6.34 -2.44
N ILE A 98 -1.01 6.31 -3.24
CA ILE A 98 -2.29 5.67 -2.88
C ILE A 98 -2.45 4.41 -3.73
N PHE A 99 -2.63 3.27 -3.05
CA PHE A 99 -2.73 1.94 -3.66
C PHE A 99 -4.13 1.36 -3.46
N SER A 100 -4.79 1.00 -4.55
CA SER A 100 -6.07 0.29 -4.49
C SER A 100 -5.88 -1.23 -4.53
N THR A 101 -6.62 -1.94 -3.69
CA THR A 101 -6.68 -3.41 -3.64
C THR A 101 -8.12 -3.89 -3.40
N THR A 102 -8.32 -5.20 -3.34
CA THR A 102 -9.59 -5.85 -2.99
C THR A 102 -9.52 -6.44 -1.57
N ALA A 103 -10.67 -6.83 -1.00
CA ALA A 103 -10.72 -7.50 0.30
C ALA A 103 -9.88 -8.80 0.32
N GLU A 104 -9.97 -9.60 -0.75
CA GLU A 104 -9.21 -10.86 -0.88
C GLU A 104 -7.70 -10.66 -0.94
N CYS A 105 -7.24 -9.59 -1.61
CA CYS A 105 -5.81 -9.28 -1.73
C CYS A 105 -5.28 -8.44 -0.56
N TRP A 106 -6.14 -7.98 0.35
CA TRP A 106 -5.78 -7.04 1.41
C TRP A 106 -4.60 -7.52 2.27
N PRO A 107 -4.56 -8.77 2.78
CA PRO A 107 -3.49 -9.20 3.66
C PRO A 107 -2.10 -9.15 3.01
N VAL A 108 -2.01 -9.64 1.76
CA VAL A 108 -0.77 -9.61 0.99
C VAL A 108 -0.39 -8.18 0.61
N ALA A 109 -1.35 -7.39 0.12
CA ALA A 109 -1.10 -6.00 -0.24
C ALA A 109 -0.60 -5.19 0.96
N LEU A 110 -1.16 -5.43 2.16
CA LEU A 110 -0.72 -4.74 3.37
C LEU A 110 0.71 -5.12 3.76
N VAL A 111 1.11 -6.39 3.66
CA VAL A 111 2.52 -6.78 3.87
C VAL A 111 3.43 -6.10 2.85
N VAL A 112 3.09 -6.19 1.57
CA VAL A 112 3.91 -5.64 0.47
C VAL A 112 4.05 -4.13 0.58
N ARG A 113 2.95 -3.40 0.79
CA ARG A 113 2.95 -1.93 0.94
C ARG A 113 3.54 -1.49 2.27
N THR A 114 3.42 -2.29 3.33
CA THR A 114 4.14 -2.00 4.57
C THR A 114 5.63 -2.15 4.37
N GLY A 115 6.10 -3.09 3.54
CA GLY A 115 7.53 -3.38 3.38
C GLY A 115 8.17 -3.82 4.70
N GLY A 116 9.47 -3.63 4.94
CA GLY A 116 10.46 -2.99 4.08
C GLY A 116 10.99 -3.90 2.96
N GLU A 117 11.91 -3.34 2.17
CA GLU A 117 12.39 -3.98 0.93
C GLU A 117 13.04 -5.34 1.21
N ARG A 118 13.83 -5.45 2.28
CA ARG A 118 14.50 -6.71 2.65
C ARG A 118 13.49 -7.75 3.10
N THR A 119 12.49 -7.35 3.88
CA THR A 119 11.42 -8.23 4.36
C THR A 119 10.61 -8.78 3.19
N ASN A 120 10.23 -7.94 2.22
CA ASN A 120 9.53 -8.37 1.01
C ASN A 120 10.38 -9.33 0.16
N LYS A 121 11.68 -9.04 0.00
CA LYS A 121 12.62 -9.94 -0.70
C LYS A 121 12.77 -11.28 0.02
N GLU A 122 12.84 -11.27 1.34
CA GLU A 122 12.93 -12.48 2.16
C GLU A 122 11.69 -13.36 1.97
N ILE A 123 10.48 -12.78 2.01
CA ILE A 123 9.23 -13.52 1.75
C ILE A 123 9.25 -14.13 0.34
N ALA A 124 9.59 -13.35 -0.68
CA ALA A 124 9.64 -13.83 -2.05
C ALA A 124 10.67 -14.96 -2.23
N PHE A 125 11.87 -14.80 -1.65
CA PHE A 125 12.93 -15.81 -1.70
C PHE A 125 12.52 -17.11 -1.00
N ARG A 126 11.98 -17.03 0.22
CA ARG A 126 11.49 -18.19 0.97
C ARG A 126 10.32 -18.89 0.29
N ALA A 127 9.47 -18.16 -0.44
CA ALA A 127 8.43 -18.77 -1.26
C ALA A 127 9.04 -19.63 -2.37
N ILE A 128 10.06 -19.12 -3.07
CA ILE A 128 10.78 -19.85 -4.13
C ILE A 128 11.46 -21.11 -3.55
N GLU A 129 12.15 -21.01 -2.40
CA GLU A 129 12.77 -22.17 -1.74
C GLU A 129 11.76 -23.29 -1.41
N ARG A 130 10.50 -22.91 -1.20
CA ARG A 130 9.38 -23.84 -0.91
C ARG A 130 8.64 -24.30 -2.17
N GLY A 131 9.16 -23.99 -3.36
CA GLY A 131 8.49 -24.30 -4.63
C GLY A 131 7.16 -23.56 -4.82
N MET A 132 6.99 -22.41 -4.18
CA MET A 132 5.80 -21.58 -4.28
C MET A 132 6.07 -20.30 -5.06
N ARG A 133 5.05 -19.81 -5.78
CA ARG A 133 5.01 -18.49 -6.40
C ARG A 133 4.28 -17.50 -5.50
N PHE A 134 4.95 -16.45 -5.05
CA PHE A 134 4.33 -15.35 -4.31
C PHE A 134 3.65 -14.34 -5.25
N HIS A 135 2.41 -13.94 -4.96
CA HIS A 135 1.66 -12.97 -5.77
C HIS A 135 1.48 -11.65 -5.03
N ALA A 136 2.37 -10.69 -5.26
CA ALA A 136 2.37 -9.39 -4.56
C ALA A 136 1.08 -8.55 -4.74
N TYR A 137 0.34 -8.78 -5.83
CA TYR A 137 -0.98 -8.17 -6.11
C TYR A 137 -2.15 -9.16 -5.97
N GLY A 138 -1.86 -10.39 -5.53
CA GLY A 138 -2.82 -11.47 -5.36
C GLY A 138 -3.19 -11.69 -3.90
N ARG A 139 -3.89 -12.80 -3.66
CA ARG A 139 -4.41 -13.20 -2.35
C ARG A 139 -3.50 -14.16 -1.57
N GLY A 140 -2.33 -14.48 -2.09
CA GLY A 140 -1.36 -15.35 -1.41
C GLY A 140 -0.32 -15.95 -2.34
N PHE A 141 -0.22 -17.28 -2.33
CA PHE A 141 0.81 -18.05 -3.04
C PHE A 141 0.18 -19.13 -3.92
N THR A 142 0.88 -19.54 -4.98
CA THR A 142 0.58 -20.78 -5.72
C THR A 142 1.65 -21.81 -5.39
N ARG A 143 1.26 -23.02 -5.03
CA ARG A 143 2.16 -24.15 -4.76
C ARG A 143 2.59 -24.86 -6.04
N ALA A 144 3.59 -25.73 -5.94
CA ALA A 144 4.10 -26.48 -7.08
C ALA A 144 3.05 -27.37 -7.77
N ASP A 145 2.05 -27.85 -7.03
CA ASP A 145 0.91 -28.63 -7.54
C ASP A 145 -0.18 -27.77 -8.22
N GLY A 146 0.03 -26.44 -8.30
CA GLY A 146 -0.93 -25.49 -8.86
C GLY A 146 -2.01 -25.04 -7.87
N SER A 147 -2.09 -25.61 -6.67
CA SER A 147 -3.06 -25.19 -5.65
C SER A 147 -2.72 -23.80 -5.09
N GLU A 148 -3.74 -23.04 -4.71
CA GLU A 148 -3.57 -21.73 -4.09
C GLU A 148 -3.56 -21.82 -2.57
N LEU A 149 -2.62 -21.11 -1.95
CA LEU A 149 -2.59 -20.82 -0.53
C LEU A 149 -3.02 -19.37 -0.31
N ILE A 150 -4.28 -19.18 0.09
CA ILE A 150 -4.88 -17.87 0.33
C ILE A 150 -4.53 -17.38 1.74
N CYS A 151 -4.01 -16.16 1.85
CA CYS A 151 -3.70 -15.51 3.12
C CYS A 151 -4.88 -14.67 3.59
N GLN A 152 -5.33 -14.86 4.84
CA GLN A 152 -6.44 -14.11 5.44
C GLN A 152 -5.93 -13.00 6.38
N SER A 153 -4.64 -13.01 6.72
CA SER A 153 -3.98 -12.08 7.62
C SER A 153 -2.53 -11.80 7.19
N GLU A 154 -1.91 -10.73 7.71
CA GLU A 154 -0.47 -10.50 7.50
C GLU A 154 0.34 -11.69 8.05
N ALA A 155 -0.05 -12.23 9.21
CA ALA A 155 0.54 -13.41 9.83
C ALA A 155 0.57 -14.63 8.88
N ASP A 156 -0.49 -14.86 8.11
CA ASP A 156 -0.53 -15.94 7.12
C ASP A 156 0.56 -15.81 6.07
N VAL A 157 0.85 -14.58 5.64
CA VAL A 157 1.90 -14.32 4.64
C VAL A 157 3.26 -14.75 5.18
N PHE A 158 3.58 -14.41 6.44
CA PHE A 158 4.83 -14.81 7.08
C PHE A 158 4.86 -16.34 7.33
N ARG A 159 3.79 -16.91 7.87
CA ARG A 159 3.69 -18.35 8.17
C ARG A 159 3.80 -19.21 6.91
N ALA A 160 3.20 -18.79 5.80
CA ALA A 160 3.26 -19.50 4.52
C ALA A 160 4.70 -19.79 4.09
N VAL A 161 5.62 -18.86 4.37
CA VAL A 161 7.03 -18.97 4.01
C VAL A 161 7.93 -19.39 5.19
N GLY A 162 7.33 -19.75 6.33
CA GLY A 162 8.04 -20.21 7.53
C GLY A 162 8.82 -19.11 8.26
N LEU A 163 8.37 -17.87 8.17
CA LEU A 163 8.90 -16.76 8.96
C LEU A 163 8.02 -16.52 10.19
N ALA A 164 8.65 -16.08 11.27
CA ALA A 164 7.92 -15.49 12.38
C ALA A 164 7.21 -14.23 11.89
N GLU A 165 6.02 -13.98 12.44
CA GLU A 165 5.35 -12.70 12.23
C GLU A 165 6.24 -11.57 12.78
N ARG A 166 6.28 -10.47 12.05
CA ARG A 166 7.05 -9.28 12.42
C ARG A 166 6.11 -8.09 12.46
N GLU A 167 6.15 -7.36 13.55
CA GLU A 167 5.47 -6.07 13.68
C GLU A 167 6.00 -5.10 12.62
N PRO A 168 5.21 -4.13 12.15
CA PRO A 168 5.63 -3.22 11.08
C PRO A 168 6.98 -2.54 11.31
N TRP A 169 7.28 -2.14 12.55
CA TRP A 169 8.53 -1.46 12.91
C TRP A 169 9.76 -2.39 12.94
N GLU A 170 9.57 -3.71 12.93
CA GLU A 170 10.66 -4.69 12.87
C GLU A 170 11.07 -5.00 11.41
N ARG A 171 10.25 -4.60 10.44
CA ARG A 171 10.43 -4.92 9.02
C ARG A 171 11.45 -3.98 8.38
N ARG A 172 12.55 -4.54 7.87
CA ARG A 172 13.60 -3.80 7.14
C ARG A 172 13.40 -3.86 5.64
#